data_AF-A0A7S0QKU7-F1
#
_entry.id   AF-A0A7S0QKU7-F1
#
_cell.length_a   1.000
_cell.length_b   1.000
_cell.length_c   1.000
_cell.angle_alpha   90.00
_cell.angle_beta   90.00
_cell.angle_gamma   90.00
#
_symmetry.space_group_name_H-M   'P 1'
#
loop_
_entity.id
_entity.type
_entity.pdbx_description
1 polymer ?
#
loop_
_entity_poly.entity_id
_entity_poly.type
_entity_poly.pdbx_seq_one_letter_code
_entity_poly.pdbx_strand_id
1 'polypeptide(L)'
;WQAATGLQRAISSMDRVLCALNQALREKPDEELLELYENASVTLSDGKGVLGRLDACWCPEGSTAMWDCTALSTHLAQAEELTLQLRELAAAAAPYVTAPVRQAATANGGSGRQGAGPGCPTTSKGRHDNRR
;
A
#
# COMPACT_ATOMS: atom_id res chain seq x y z
N TRP A 1 4.54 20.56 0.56
CA TRP A 1 4.05 19.65 1.63
C TRP A 1 2.77 18.92 1.29
N GLN A 2 1.69 19.61 0.91
CA GLN A 2 0.41 18.96 0.62
C GLN A 2 0.53 17.85 -0.44
N ALA A 3 1.34 18.05 -1.50
CA ALA A 3 1.60 17.02 -2.50
C ALA A 3 2.34 15.79 -1.96
N ALA A 4 3.42 15.96 -1.18
CA ALA A 4 4.15 14.85 -0.57
C ALA A 4 3.27 14.03 0.40
N THR A 5 2.50 14.70 1.25
CA THR A 5 1.52 14.05 2.13
C THR A 5 0.38 13.39 1.35
N GLY A 6 -0.08 14.01 0.27
CA GLY A 6 -1.08 13.47 -0.64
C GLY A 6 -0.61 12.19 -1.32
N LEU A 7 0.62 12.21 -1.85
CA LEU A 7 1.29 11.08 -2.47
C LEU A 7 1.48 9.94 -1.48
N GLN A 8 1.97 10.23 -0.26
CA GLN A 8 2.13 9.21 0.77
C GLN A 8 0.82 8.51 1.13
N ARG A 9 -0.29 9.25 1.21
CA ARG A 9 -1.64 8.68 1.43
C ARG A 9 -2.09 7.84 0.23
N ALA A 10 -1.87 8.32 -0.99
CA ALA A 10 -2.24 7.60 -2.21
C ALA A 10 -1.45 6.29 -2.35
N ILE A 11 -0.14 6.31 -2.11
CA ILE A 11 0.75 5.14 -2.04
C ILE A 11 0.20 4.13 -1.02
N SER A 12 -0.10 4.58 0.21
CA SER A 12 -0.62 3.70 1.26
C SER A 12 -1.97 3.09 0.90
N SER A 13 -2.83 3.83 0.19
CA SER A 13 -4.11 3.33 -0.30
C SER A 13 -3.91 2.29 -1.40
N MET A 14 -3.02 2.57 -2.36
CA MET A 14 -2.78 1.69 -3.50
C MET A 14 -2.05 0.40 -3.11
N ASP A 15 -1.16 0.45 -2.11
CA ASP A 15 -0.49 -0.73 -1.56
C ASP A 15 -1.53 -1.73 -1.00
N ARG A 16 -2.58 -1.24 -0.33
CA ARG A 16 -3.71 -2.07 0.13
C ARG A 16 -4.51 -2.66 -1.03
N VAL A 17 -4.75 -1.86 -2.07
CA VAL A 17 -5.46 -2.31 -3.29
C VAL A 17 -4.67 -3.42 -3.99
N LEU A 18 -3.37 -3.24 -4.19
CA LEU A 18 -2.51 -4.25 -4.80
C LEU A 18 -2.46 -5.54 -3.97
N CYS A 19 -2.45 -5.46 -2.64
CA CYS A 19 -2.55 -6.65 -1.80
C CYS A 19 -3.86 -7.42 -2.05
N ALA A 20 -4.98 -6.71 -2.15
CA ALA A 20 -6.27 -7.33 -2.42
C ALA A 20 -6.39 -7.89 -3.85
N LEU A 21 -5.87 -7.17 -4.85
CA LEU A 21 -5.82 -7.64 -6.24
C LEU A 21 -4.96 -8.90 -6.38
N ASN A 22 -3.79 -8.95 -5.73
CA ASN A 22 -2.94 -10.14 -5.71
C ASN A 22 -3.67 -11.34 -5.08
N GLN A 23 -4.46 -11.11 -4.03
CA GLN A 23 -5.29 -12.17 -3.46
C GLN A 23 -6.37 -12.64 -4.45
N ALA A 24 -7.07 -11.72 -5.10
CA ALA A 24 -8.09 -12.07 -6.10
C ALA A 24 -7.51 -12.87 -7.27
N LEU A 25 -6.35 -12.46 -7.79
CA LEU A 25 -5.63 -13.17 -8.86
C LEU A 25 -5.22 -14.60 -8.47
N ARG A 26 -4.87 -14.82 -7.20
CA ARG A 26 -4.54 -16.16 -6.70
C ARG A 26 -5.77 -17.06 -6.61
N GLU A 27 -6.93 -16.51 -6.29
CA GLU A 27 -8.19 -17.26 -6.21
C GLU A 27 -8.75 -17.53 -7.61
N LYS A 28 -8.65 -16.56 -8.51
CA LYS A 28 -9.10 -16.67 -9.90
C LYS A 28 -8.17 -15.85 -10.81
N PRO A 29 -7.28 -16.50 -11.57
CA PRO A 29 -6.45 -15.79 -12.53
C PRO A 29 -7.36 -15.22 -13.63
N ASP A 30 -7.22 -13.92 -13.85
CA ASP A 30 -7.99 -13.14 -14.80
C ASP A 30 -7.04 -12.15 -15.45
N GLU A 31 -7.08 -12.08 -16.77
CA GLU A 31 -6.08 -11.38 -17.58
C GLU A 31 -6.22 -9.85 -17.43
N GLU A 32 -7.46 -9.34 -17.38
CA GLU A 32 -7.72 -7.91 -17.16
C GLU A 32 -7.29 -7.48 -15.75
N LEU A 33 -7.49 -8.35 -14.76
CA LEU A 33 -7.01 -8.16 -13.38
C LEU A 33 -5.48 -8.18 -13.28
N LEU A 34 -4.81 -8.99 -14.10
CA LEU A 34 -3.35 -9.09 -14.13
C LEU A 34 -2.75 -7.82 -14.74
N GLU A 35 -3.29 -7.35 -15.86
CA GLU A 35 -2.87 -6.08 -16.47
C GLU A 35 -3.06 -4.90 -15.50
N LEU A 36 -4.20 -4.86 -14.80
CA LEU A 36 -4.46 -3.83 -13.80
C LEU A 36 -3.47 -3.90 -12.63
N TYR A 37 -3.15 -5.11 -12.16
CA TYR A 37 -2.17 -5.32 -11.10
C TYR A 37 -0.76 -4.87 -11.52
N GLU A 38 -0.31 -5.24 -12.71
CA GLU A 38 0.99 -4.87 -13.24
C GLU A 38 1.13 -3.35 -13.38
N ASN A 39 0.14 -2.71 -14.02
CA ASN A 39 0.12 -1.25 -14.18
C ASN A 39 0.15 -0.54 -12.82
N ALA A 40 -0.70 -0.96 -11.89
CA ALA A 40 -0.72 -0.44 -10.53
C ALA A 40 0.59 -0.64 -9.76
N SER A 41 1.29 -1.75 -9.98
CA SER A 41 2.58 -2.04 -9.34
C SER A 41 3.70 -1.11 -9.82
N VAL A 42 3.70 -0.77 -11.11
CA VAL A 42 4.65 0.17 -11.71
C VAL A 42 4.38 1.58 -11.19
N THR A 43 3.14 2.06 -11.29
CA THR A 43 2.76 3.40 -10.80
C THR A 43 3.06 3.58 -9.31
N LEU A 44 2.85 2.53 -8.49
CA LEU A 44 3.19 2.58 -7.07
C LEU A 44 4.70 2.68 -6.82
N SER A 45 5.50 1.96 -7.62
CA SER A 45 6.95 1.99 -7.52
C SER A 45 7.50 3.38 -7.88
N ASP A 46 6.96 3.99 -8.93
CA ASP A 46 7.29 5.37 -9.33
C ASP A 46 6.92 6.37 -8.24
N GLY A 47 5.72 6.22 -7.64
CA GLY A 47 5.29 7.01 -6.49
C GLY A 47 6.26 6.93 -5.31
N LYS A 48 6.70 5.72 -4.94
CA LYS A 48 7.70 5.52 -3.87
C LYS A 48 9.04 6.16 -4.22
N GLY A 49 9.47 6.08 -5.47
CA GLY A 49 10.69 6.73 -5.97
C GLY A 49 10.64 8.26 -5.86
N VAL A 50 9.55 8.88 -6.29
CA VAL A 50 9.35 10.33 -6.18
C VAL A 50 9.28 10.78 -4.72
N LEU A 51 8.57 10.04 -3.86
CA LEU A 51 8.52 10.33 -2.43
C LEU A 51 9.91 10.26 -1.79
N GLY A 52 10.71 9.24 -2.12
CA GLY A 52 12.09 9.12 -1.64
C GLY A 52 13.00 10.26 -2.10
N ARG A 53 12.82 10.76 -3.33
CA ARG A 53 13.56 11.93 -3.82
C ARG A 53 13.13 13.22 -3.12
N LEU A 54 11.85 13.40 -2.85
CA LEU A 54 11.35 14.53 -2.06
C LEU A 54 11.92 14.52 -0.63
N ASP A 55 12.02 13.34 -0.02
CA ASP A 55 12.66 13.15 1.30
C ASP A 55 14.18 13.37 1.26
N ALA A 56 14.86 12.96 0.17
CA ALA A 56 16.30 13.21 0.01
C ALA A 56 16.63 14.68 -0.31
N CYS A 57 15.75 15.39 -1.02
CA CYS A 57 15.83 16.85 -1.18
C CYS A 57 15.62 17.57 0.16
N TRP A 58 14.95 16.92 1.12
CA TRP A 58 14.82 17.39 2.49
C TRP A 58 16.09 17.04 3.28
N CYS A 59 17.06 17.95 3.25
CA CYS A 59 18.26 17.79 4.07
C CYS A 59 17.93 17.86 5.58
N PRO A 60 18.51 16.97 6.42
CA PRO A 60 18.47 17.11 7.87
C PRO A 60 19.22 18.38 8.31
N GLU A 61 18.86 18.93 9.47
CA GLU A 61 19.48 20.12 10.06
C GLU A 61 21.02 20.04 9.97
N GLY A 62 21.64 20.92 9.17
CA GLY A 62 23.10 21.05 9.09
C GLY A 62 23.74 20.84 7.71
N SER A 63 23.00 20.43 6.67
CA SER A 63 23.53 20.41 5.30
C SER A 63 23.39 21.80 4.64
N THR A 64 24.52 22.42 4.30
CA THR A 64 24.58 23.64 3.46
C THR A 64 24.30 23.37 1.99
N ALA A 65 23.75 22.20 1.63
CA ALA A 65 23.31 21.92 0.28
C ALA A 65 22.20 22.92 -0.08
N MET A 66 22.56 23.89 -0.91
CA MET A 66 21.66 24.84 -1.54
C MET A 66 20.45 24.07 -2.06
N TRP A 67 19.27 24.39 -1.53
CA TRP A 67 18.02 23.79 -2.00
C TRP A 67 17.94 23.98 -3.50
N ASP A 68 18.00 22.89 -4.27
CA ASP A 68 17.71 22.96 -5.70
C ASP A 68 16.18 23.11 -5.85
N CYS A 69 15.72 24.36 -5.76
CA CYS A 69 14.31 24.73 -5.88
C CYS A 69 13.70 24.24 -7.20
N THR A 70 14.51 24.08 -8.25
CA THR A 70 14.08 23.55 -9.55
C THR A 70 13.82 22.05 -9.48
N ALA A 71 14.72 21.29 -8.84
CA ALA A 71 14.49 19.86 -8.61
C ALA A 71 13.29 19.62 -7.69
N LEU A 72 13.16 20.40 -6.61
CA LEU A 72 12.05 20.28 -5.67
C LEU A 72 10.69 20.57 -6.32
N SER A 73 10.57 21.63 -7.12
CA SER A 73 9.33 21.96 -7.84
C SER A 73 8.97 20.90 -8.88
N THR A 74 9.97 20.36 -9.58
CA THR A 74 9.77 19.26 -10.54
C THR A 74 9.23 18.00 -9.85
N HIS A 75 9.80 17.60 -8.70
CA HIS A 75 9.33 16.45 -7.94
C HIS A 75 7.98 16.67 -7.30
N LEU A 76 7.65 17.90 -6.92
CA LEU A 76 6.34 18.24 -6.39
C LEU A 76 5.25 18.10 -7.47
N ALA A 77 5.48 18.59 -8.69
CA ALA A 77 4.55 18.43 -9.81
C ALA A 77 4.36 16.95 -10.17
N GLN A 78 5.45 16.17 -10.20
CA GLN A 78 5.40 14.72 -10.41
C GLN A 78 4.59 14.01 -9.31
N ALA A 79 4.74 14.44 -8.05
CA ALA A 79 3.99 13.87 -6.94
C ALA A 79 2.49 14.13 -7.02
N GLU A 80 2.08 15.30 -7.51
CA GLU A 80 0.66 15.64 -7.71
C GLU A 80 0.02 14.76 -8.80
N GLU A 81 0.71 14.62 -9.93
CA GLU A 81 0.28 13.74 -11.02
C GLU A 81 0.15 12.28 -10.55
N LEU A 82 1.18 11.74 -9.91
CA LEU A 82 1.16 10.36 -9.38
C LEU A 82 0.09 10.16 -8.31
N THR A 83 -0.22 11.19 -7.51
CA THR A 83 -1.31 11.12 -6.54
C THR A 83 -2.66 10.91 -7.22
N LEU A 84 -2.89 11.55 -8.38
CA LEU A 84 -4.12 11.38 -9.15
C LEU A 84 -4.18 9.98 -9.77
N GLN A 85 -3.12 9.56 -10.47
CA GLN A 85 -3.05 8.25 -11.12
C GLN A 85 -3.27 7.11 -10.13
N LEU A 86 -2.63 7.14 -8.95
CA LEU A 86 -2.82 6.13 -7.92
C LEU A 86 -4.26 6.07 -7.39
N ARG A 87 -4.96 7.22 -7.34
CA ARG A 87 -6.38 7.25 -6.93
C ARG A 87 -7.30 6.71 -7.99
N GLU A 88 -7.06 7.03 -9.26
CA GLU A 88 -7.84 6.52 -10.38
C GLU A 88 -7.69 5.01 -10.52
N LEU A 89 -6.45 4.50 -10.41
CA LEU A 89 -6.18 3.06 -10.42
C LEU A 89 -6.84 2.36 -9.22
N ALA A 90 -6.81 2.98 -8.03
CA ALA A 90 -7.52 2.45 -6.86
C ALA A 90 -9.05 2.40 -7.08
N ALA A 91 -9.61 3.41 -7.74
CA ALA A 91 -11.04 3.45 -8.07
C ALA A 91 -11.41 2.41 -9.14
N ALA A 92 -10.57 2.23 -10.16
CA ALA A 92 -10.74 1.20 -11.19
C ALA A 92 -10.64 -0.22 -10.62
N ALA A 93 -9.81 -0.41 -9.59
CA ALA A 93 -9.65 -1.67 -8.89
C ALA A 93 -10.75 -1.97 -7.85
N ALA A 94 -11.51 -0.95 -7.41
CA ALA A 94 -12.59 -1.11 -6.43
C ALA A 94 -13.59 -2.24 -6.72
N PRO A 95 -14.11 -2.43 -7.95
CA PRO A 95 -15.02 -3.55 -8.26
C PRO A 95 -14.43 -4.94 -7.99
N TYR A 96 -13.10 -5.09 -8.12
CA TYR A 96 -12.44 -6.37 -7.90
C TYR A 96 -12.02 -6.60 -6.44
N VAL A 97 -11.77 -5.51 -5.71
CA VAL A 97 -11.37 -5.52 -4.29
C VAL A 97 -12.58 -5.58 -3.35
N THR A 98 -13.78 -5.27 -3.83
CA THR A 98 -15.04 -5.29 -3.06
C THR A 98 -15.69 -6.67 -2.96
N ALA A 99 -15.11 -7.71 -3.56
CA ALA A 99 -15.43 -9.05 -3.11
C ALA A 99 -15.00 -9.14 -1.64
N PRO A 100 -15.91 -9.33 -0.67
CA PRO A 100 -15.48 -9.63 0.67
C PRO A 100 -14.58 -10.85 0.50
N VAL A 101 -13.31 -10.74 0.92
CA VAL A 101 -12.55 -11.92 1.35
C VAL A 101 -13.56 -12.65 2.20
N ARG A 102 -14.11 -13.75 1.69
CA ARG A 102 -15.10 -14.54 2.40
C ARG A 102 -14.39 -14.87 3.69
N GLN A 103 -14.70 -14.15 4.77
CA GLN A 103 -14.54 -14.68 6.10
C GLN A 103 -15.26 -16.00 5.98
N ALA A 104 -14.47 -17.07 5.95
CA ALA A 104 -14.98 -18.41 5.87
C ALA A 104 -16.10 -18.46 6.89
N ALA A 105 -17.34 -18.51 6.41
CA ALA A 105 -18.47 -18.75 7.28
C ALA A 105 -18.16 -20.11 7.85
N THR A 106 -17.64 -20.15 9.06
CA THR A 106 -17.52 -21.36 9.84
C THR A 106 -18.96 -21.75 10.14
N ALA A 107 -19.59 -22.40 9.17
CA ALA A 107 -20.72 -23.27 9.38
C ALA A 107 -20.17 -24.48 10.15
N ASN A 108 -19.90 -24.26 11.42
CA ASN A 108 -19.94 -25.31 12.41
C ASN A 108 -20.82 -24.76 13.52
N GLY A 109 -22.03 -25.32 13.60
CA GLY A 109 -22.94 -25.05 14.70
C GLY A 109 -22.24 -25.31 16.02
N GLY A 110 -22.38 -24.37 16.96
CA GLY A 110 -21.96 -24.57 18.33
C GLY A 110 -21.31 -23.36 18.97
N SER A 111 -22.14 -22.57 19.65
CA SER A 111 -21.82 -21.75 20.84
C SER A 111 -20.66 -20.74 20.76
N GLY A 112 -21.02 -19.47 20.82
CA GLY A 112 -20.11 -18.34 20.66
C GLY A 112 -19.03 -18.19 21.72
N ARG A 113 -17.90 -17.60 21.31
CA ARG A 113 -17.37 -16.31 21.78
C ARG A 113 -16.05 -16.00 21.05
N GLN A 114 -16.07 -14.93 20.25
CA GLN A 114 -15.01 -13.92 20.02
C GLN A 114 -13.55 -14.43 20.00
N GLY A 115 -12.72 -14.33 18.96
CA GLY A 115 -12.70 -13.52 17.74
C GLY A 115 -11.22 -13.39 17.38
N ALA A 116 -10.80 -13.94 16.24
CA ALA A 116 -9.44 -13.81 15.71
C ALA A 116 -9.54 -13.64 14.19
N GLY A 117 -9.46 -12.39 13.71
CA GLY A 117 -9.27 -12.09 12.30
C GLY A 117 -7.84 -12.45 11.84
N PRO A 118 -7.60 -12.55 10.52
CA PRO A 118 -6.28 -12.88 9.98
C PRO A 118 -5.31 -11.72 10.23
N GLY A 119 -4.29 -11.98 11.04
CA GLY A 119 -3.30 -10.99 11.47
C GLY A 119 -2.14 -10.84 10.49
N CYS A 120 -1.81 -9.59 10.19
CA CYS A 120 -0.41 -9.15 10.03
C CYS A 120 0.32 -9.29 11.40
N PRO A 121 1.66 -9.37 11.41
CA PRO A 121 2.45 -10.32 12.19
C PRO A 121 2.40 -10.08 13.71
N THR A 122 2.29 -11.16 14.48
CA THR A 122 2.55 -11.13 15.93
C THR A 122 3.96 -11.65 16.21
N THR A 123 4.72 -10.86 16.96
CA THR A 123 6.06 -11.17 17.40
C THR A 123 6.04 -12.42 18.29
N SER A 124 6.57 -13.53 17.78
CA SER A 124 6.85 -14.72 18.59
C SER A 124 8.00 -14.41 19.55
N LYS A 125 7.68 -13.93 20.74
CA LYS A 125 8.59 -13.96 21.89
C LYS A 125 8.33 -15.26 22.64
N GLY A 126 9.04 -16.32 22.22
CA GLY A 126 9.01 -17.62 22.87
C GLY A 126 9.41 -17.50 24.34
N ARG A 127 8.46 -17.79 25.24
CA ARG A 127 8.71 -17.96 26.67
C ARG A 127 9.06 -19.42 26.89
N HIS A 128 10.34 -19.71 27.05
CA HIS A 128 10.80 -21.00 27.57
C HIS A 128 10.36 -21.12 29.03
N ASP A 129 9.45 -22.03 29.32
CA ASP A 129 9.17 -22.52 30.67
C ASP A 129 9.74 -23.94 30.74
N ASN A 130 10.88 -24.09 31.42
CA ASN A 130 11.52 -25.39 31.63
C ASN A 130 11.30 -25.77 33.11
N ARG A 131 10.21 -26.48 33.37
CA ARG A 131 10.01 -27.23 34.62
C ARG A 131 10.85 -28.50 34.58
N ARG A 132 11.81 -28.61 35.50
CA ARG A 132 12.17 -29.86 36.20
C ARG A 132 12.63 -29.51 37.61
#